data_AF-A0A4R1XH27-F1
#
_entry.id   AF-A0A4R1XH27-F1
#
_cell.length_a   1.000
_cell.length_b   1.000
_cell.length_c   1.000
_cell.angle_alpha   90.00
_cell.angle_beta   90.00
_cell.angle_gamma   90.00
#
_symmetry.space_group_name_H-M   'P 1'
#
loop_
_entity.id
_entity.type
_entity.pdbx_description
1 polymer ?
#
loop_
_entity_poly.entity_id
_entity_poly.type
_entity_poly.pdbx_seq_one_letter_code
_entity_poly.pdbx_strand_id
1 'polypeptide(L)'
;MGVWIDTDMGFDDIAAILVATHAKLDIAGVSLVFGNTPLLQVRVNAAGAAKAFGWTFPIHTGRAMPVLGALKTAQAILGETGIATTGKGLPDASPLAESDAFTALCRWLEADGPHRILALGPLTNLAALALARPDLAARITELTWMGGGVTSGNHTASAEFNALADPEALAIVLAHRLPLRMVDLDLCRKVIATPDDVVPVRGAGGSNATLLADMLDGYIGIGTSRGRSGMAIYDPSAAAAFVAPDIVSFGPARIDAELQGQHTRGRTVVETRVTHAAFNAEYAADIDVEKARALILGALIDEARR
;
A
#
# COMPACT_ATOMS: atom_id res chain seq x y z
N MET A 1 -14.02 12.63 -10.36
CA MET A 1 -14.06 12.42 -8.90
C MET A 1 -12.72 11.84 -8.52
N GLY A 2 -12.06 12.40 -7.52
CA GLY A 2 -10.75 11.91 -7.10
C GLY A 2 -10.81 10.53 -6.46
N VAL A 3 -9.63 9.91 -6.30
CA VAL A 3 -9.42 8.61 -5.66
C VAL A 3 -9.02 8.80 -4.20
N TRP A 4 -9.22 7.77 -3.39
CA TRP A 4 -8.76 7.75 -2.00
C TRP A 4 -7.58 6.80 -1.84
N ILE A 5 -6.59 7.18 -1.04
CA ILE A 5 -5.44 6.31 -0.71
C ILE A 5 -5.42 6.04 0.80
N ASP A 6 -5.35 4.78 1.20
CA ASP A 6 -5.19 4.36 2.61
C ASP A 6 -3.80 3.75 2.79
N THR A 7 -2.98 4.26 3.70
CA THR A 7 -1.52 4.00 3.70
C THR A 7 -0.90 4.08 5.09
N ASP A 8 0.17 3.32 5.31
CA ASP A 8 1.00 3.37 6.53
C ASP A 8 2.38 4.03 6.30
N MET A 9 2.53 4.70 5.16
CA MET A 9 3.56 5.71 4.82
C MET A 9 5.01 5.24 5.02
N GLY A 10 5.34 4.08 4.46
CA GLY A 10 6.69 3.63 4.15
C GLY A 10 7.23 4.24 2.85
N PHE A 11 8.40 3.77 2.40
CA PHE A 11 8.98 4.24 1.14
C PHE A 11 8.18 3.78 -0.08
N ASP A 12 7.75 2.52 -0.09
CA ASP A 12 6.94 1.95 -1.15
C ASP A 12 5.57 2.62 -1.24
N ASP A 13 4.93 2.98 -0.12
CA ASP A 13 3.73 3.81 -0.13
C ASP A 13 3.94 5.17 -0.81
N ILE A 14 5.04 5.84 -0.48
CA ILE A 14 5.40 7.13 -1.08
C ILE A 14 5.59 6.95 -2.59
N ALA A 15 6.33 5.92 -3.01
CA ALA A 15 6.53 5.61 -4.41
C ALA A 15 5.20 5.28 -5.12
N ALA A 16 4.26 4.61 -4.45
CA ALA A 16 2.92 4.32 -4.96
C ALA A 16 2.09 5.61 -5.17
N ILE A 17 2.16 6.55 -4.23
CA ILE A 17 1.53 7.87 -4.36
C ILE A 17 2.18 8.66 -5.51
N LEU A 18 3.50 8.58 -5.68
CA LEU A 18 4.19 9.19 -6.83
C LEU A 18 3.73 8.57 -8.16
N VAL A 19 3.50 7.26 -8.23
CA VAL A 19 2.89 6.61 -9.41
C VAL A 19 1.48 7.16 -9.67
N ALA A 20 0.63 7.26 -8.65
CA ALA A 20 -0.73 7.78 -8.79
C ALA A 20 -0.75 9.25 -9.27
N THR A 21 0.10 10.09 -8.69
CA THR A 21 0.21 11.51 -9.08
C THR A 21 0.86 11.70 -10.44
N HIS A 22 1.85 10.88 -10.82
CA HIS A 22 2.44 10.86 -12.16
C HIS A 22 1.40 10.47 -13.22
N ALA A 23 0.53 9.51 -12.91
CA ALA A 23 -0.63 9.14 -13.72
C ALA A 23 -1.75 10.21 -13.73
N LYS A 24 -1.54 11.37 -13.07
CA LYS A 24 -2.47 12.49 -12.96
C LYS A 24 -3.81 12.11 -12.32
N LEU A 25 -3.81 11.13 -11.43
CA LEU A 25 -4.99 10.86 -10.60
C LEU A 25 -5.20 12.04 -9.65
N ASP A 26 -6.44 12.51 -9.60
CA ASP A 26 -6.90 13.45 -8.59
C ASP A 26 -7.01 12.71 -7.25
N ILE A 27 -6.17 13.03 -6.26
CA ILE A 27 -6.21 12.39 -4.94
C ILE A 27 -7.15 13.22 -4.06
N ALA A 28 -8.35 12.68 -3.82
CA ALA A 28 -9.37 13.35 -3.02
C ALA A 28 -9.02 13.37 -1.53
N GLY A 29 -8.27 12.38 -1.07
CA GLY A 29 -7.76 12.32 0.30
C GLY A 29 -6.90 11.10 0.56
N VAL A 30 -6.09 11.20 1.61
CA VAL A 30 -5.22 10.13 2.10
C VAL A 30 -5.57 9.85 3.55
N SER A 31 -5.85 8.60 3.90
CA SER A 31 -5.97 8.16 5.30
C SER A 31 -4.72 7.42 5.76
N LEU A 32 -4.22 7.81 6.92
CA LEU A 32 -3.09 7.16 7.56
C LEU A 32 -3.58 6.03 8.46
N VAL A 33 -2.86 4.91 8.47
CA VAL A 33 -3.07 3.78 9.38
C VAL A 33 -1.73 3.36 9.99
N PHE A 34 -1.75 2.70 11.15
CA PHE A 34 -0.54 2.02 11.63
C PHE A 34 -0.13 0.90 10.66
N GLY A 35 1.13 0.50 10.72
CA GLY A 35 1.60 -0.67 9.98
C GLY A 35 3.12 -0.68 9.99
N ASN A 36 3.76 -0.22 8.93
CA ASN A 36 5.21 -0.11 8.79
C ASN A 36 5.90 0.41 10.07
N THR A 37 5.28 1.39 10.72
CA THR A 37 5.66 1.94 12.02
C THR A 37 4.40 2.36 12.82
N PRO A 38 4.47 2.69 14.13
CA PRO A 38 3.30 3.19 14.86
C PRO A 38 2.75 4.48 14.22
N LEU A 39 1.44 4.70 14.31
CA LEU A 39 0.76 5.80 13.60
C LEU A 39 1.38 7.19 13.87
N LEU A 40 1.94 7.43 15.06
CA LEU A 40 2.63 8.69 15.35
C LEU A 40 3.81 8.93 14.40
N GLN A 41 4.61 7.90 14.12
CA GLN A 41 5.72 7.98 13.17
C GLN A 41 5.21 8.00 11.72
N VAL A 42 4.13 7.28 11.40
CA VAL A 42 3.47 7.37 10.08
C VAL A 42 3.05 8.81 9.76
N ARG A 43 2.52 9.54 10.75
CA ARG A 43 2.18 10.97 10.61
C ARG A 43 3.40 11.86 10.33
N VAL A 44 4.53 11.55 10.97
CA VAL A 44 5.80 12.26 10.72
C VAL A 44 6.30 12.00 9.31
N ASN A 45 6.29 10.74 8.87
CA ASN A 45 6.65 10.37 7.50
C ASN A 45 5.74 11.08 6.48
N ALA A 46 4.43 11.08 6.72
CA ALA A 46 3.47 11.74 5.84
C ALA A 46 3.69 13.25 5.74
N ALA A 47 4.00 13.92 6.86
CA ALA A 47 4.36 15.35 6.85
C ALA A 47 5.66 15.62 6.08
N GLY A 48 6.69 14.81 6.29
CA GLY A 48 7.98 14.91 5.60
C GLY A 48 7.85 14.67 4.09
N ALA A 49 7.07 13.65 3.69
CA ALA A 49 6.77 13.33 2.30
C ALA A 49 5.97 14.45 1.64
N ALA A 50 4.92 14.96 2.28
CA ALA A 50 4.13 16.06 1.75
C ALA A 50 4.98 17.33 1.53
N LYS A 51 5.91 17.62 2.46
CA LYS A 51 6.87 18.73 2.31
C LYS A 51 7.86 18.48 1.17
N ALA A 52 8.42 17.28 1.06
CA ALA A 52 9.42 16.95 0.05
C ALA A 52 8.86 16.96 -1.38
N PHE A 53 7.66 16.40 -1.57
CA PHE A 53 7.04 16.21 -2.89
C PHE A 53 5.97 17.25 -3.21
N GLY A 54 5.81 18.27 -2.36
CA GLY A 54 4.85 19.36 -2.56
C GLY A 54 3.40 18.90 -2.62
N TRP A 55 3.03 17.86 -1.87
CA TRP A 55 1.66 17.33 -1.89
C TRP A 55 0.68 18.32 -1.25
N THR A 56 -0.43 18.58 -1.96
CA THR A 56 -1.48 19.52 -1.53
C THR A 56 -2.82 18.86 -1.24
N PHE A 57 -2.95 17.56 -1.50
CA PHE A 57 -4.15 16.80 -1.16
C PHE A 57 -4.26 16.60 0.36
N PRO A 58 -5.48 16.45 0.91
CA PRO A 58 -5.66 16.33 2.34
C PRO A 58 -5.19 14.97 2.86
N ILE A 59 -4.46 14.99 3.99
CA ILE A 59 -3.96 13.79 4.68
C ILE A 59 -4.58 13.74 6.07
N HIS A 60 -5.18 12.60 6.40
CA HIS A 60 -6.01 12.40 7.58
C HIS A 60 -5.46 11.33 8.51
N THR A 61 -5.54 11.55 9.82
CA THR A 61 -5.11 10.57 10.82
C THR A 61 -6.20 9.52 11.01
N GLY A 62 -5.88 8.24 10.80
CA GLY A 62 -6.80 7.12 11.00
C GLY A 62 -6.46 6.28 12.21
N ARG A 63 -6.54 4.95 12.05
CA ARG A 63 -6.46 4.00 13.17
C ARG A 63 -5.01 3.71 13.57
N ALA A 64 -4.77 3.75 14.89
CA ALA A 64 -3.46 3.51 15.49
C ALA A 64 -3.23 2.05 15.93
N MET A 65 -4.29 1.24 15.96
CA MET A 65 -4.30 -0.13 16.50
C MET A 65 -5.15 -1.02 15.60
N PRO A 66 -4.85 -2.33 15.52
CA PRO A 66 -5.69 -3.26 14.78
C PRO A 66 -7.09 -3.34 15.39
N VAL A 67 -8.06 -3.87 14.62
CA VAL A 67 -9.43 -4.12 15.08
C VAL A 67 -9.42 -4.97 16.35
N LEU A 68 -8.54 -5.97 16.40
CA LEU A 68 -8.36 -6.83 17.55
C LEU A 68 -6.89 -7.23 17.71
N GLY A 69 -6.44 -7.31 18.96
CA GLY A 69 -5.11 -7.81 19.31
C GLY A 69 -4.07 -6.71 19.54
N ALA A 70 -2.81 -7.12 19.49
CA ALA A 70 -1.67 -6.23 19.77
C ALA A 70 -1.15 -5.58 18.48
N LEU A 71 -0.64 -4.35 18.62
CA LEU A 71 0.05 -3.64 17.56
C LEU A 71 1.22 -4.48 17.03
N LYS A 72 1.30 -4.59 15.71
CA LYS A 72 2.43 -5.17 14.98
C LYS A 72 2.99 -4.12 14.04
N THR A 73 4.31 -3.98 14.01
CA THR A 73 5.00 -3.07 13.09
C THR A 73 6.09 -3.77 12.30
N ALA A 74 6.45 -3.21 11.15
CA ALA A 74 7.53 -3.72 10.32
C ALA A 74 8.91 -3.12 10.70
N GLN A 75 9.02 -2.41 11.82
CA GLN A 75 10.24 -1.71 12.24
C GLN A 75 11.48 -2.63 12.36
N ALA A 76 11.28 -3.91 12.68
CA ALA A 76 12.36 -4.90 12.71
C ALA A 76 13.01 -5.16 11.34
N ILE A 77 12.30 -4.85 10.24
CA ILE A 77 12.75 -5.03 8.86
C ILE A 77 13.08 -3.67 8.23
N LEU A 78 12.26 -2.65 8.49
CA LEU A 78 12.32 -1.34 7.82
C LEU A 78 13.06 -0.26 8.64
N GLY A 79 13.46 -0.56 9.87
CA GLY A 79 14.05 0.40 10.80
C GLY A 79 13.01 1.20 11.58
N GLU A 80 13.46 2.02 12.53
CA GLU A 80 12.59 2.72 13.49
C GLU A 80 11.56 3.61 12.83
N THR A 81 11.95 4.31 11.76
CA THR A 81 11.08 5.22 11.01
C THR A 81 10.16 4.50 10.02
N GLY A 82 10.39 3.21 9.73
CA GLY A 82 9.72 2.49 8.64
C GLY A 82 10.24 2.84 7.24
N ILE A 83 11.28 3.69 7.11
CA ILE A 83 11.84 4.12 5.83
C ILE A 83 13.38 3.99 5.90
N ALA A 84 13.91 2.96 5.25
CA ALA A 84 15.35 2.78 5.09
C ALA A 84 15.91 3.79 4.07
N THR A 85 17.12 4.29 4.34
CA THR A 85 17.85 5.20 3.43
C THR A 85 19.35 4.94 3.52
N THR A 86 20.07 5.12 2.42
CA THR A 86 21.56 5.09 2.38
C THR A 86 22.19 6.47 2.60
N GLY A 87 21.37 7.52 2.79
CA GLY A 87 21.83 8.89 2.95
C GLY A 87 20.72 9.80 3.48
N LYS A 88 20.13 10.61 2.59
CA LYS A 88 19.03 11.52 2.95
C LYS A 88 17.74 10.76 3.27
N GLY A 89 17.14 11.09 4.40
CA GLY A 89 15.76 10.73 4.71
C GLY A 89 14.80 11.88 4.44
N LEU A 90 13.51 11.64 4.68
CA LEU A 90 12.48 12.68 4.60
C LEU A 90 12.86 13.89 5.49
N PRO A 91 12.60 15.12 5.02
CA PRO A 91 12.90 16.31 5.79
C PRO A 91 11.94 16.46 6.98
N ASP A 92 12.42 17.09 8.05
CA ASP A 92 11.55 17.53 9.13
C ASP A 92 10.46 18.48 8.58
N ALA A 93 9.23 18.28 9.05
CA ALA A 93 8.07 19.06 8.66
C ALA A 93 7.22 19.41 9.88
N SER A 94 6.42 20.47 9.75
CA SER A 94 5.40 20.76 10.76
C SER A 94 4.41 19.59 10.84
N PRO A 95 3.89 19.26 12.03
CA PRO A 95 2.89 18.21 12.17
C PRO A 95 1.69 18.46 11.24
N LEU A 96 1.16 17.37 10.68
CA LEU A 96 -0.09 17.42 9.91
C LEU A 96 -1.21 18.01 10.78
N ALA A 97 -2.11 18.76 10.13
CA ALA A 97 -3.31 19.26 10.78
C ALA A 97 -4.13 18.11 11.36
N GLU A 98 -4.64 18.30 12.59
CA GLU A 98 -5.51 17.30 13.22
C GLU A 98 -6.77 17.11 12.38
N SER A 99 -6.96 15.89 11.88
CA SER A 99 -8.16 15.52 11.13
C SER A 99 -8.39 14.02 11.22
N ASP A 100 -9.67 13.64 11.27
CA ASP A 100 -10.11 12.26 11.43
C ASP A 100 -10.40 11.61 10.07
N ALA A 101 -9.65 10.56 9.75
CA ALA A 101 -9.77 9.83 8.49
C ALA A 101 -11.15 9.22 8.30
N PHE A 102 -11.77 8.69 9.36
CA PHE A 102 -13.09 8.06 9.27
C PHE A 102 -14.16 9.06 8.82
N THR A 103 -14.20 10.23 9.45
CA THR A 103 -15.15 11.31 9.12
C THR A 103 -14.88 11.90 7.73
N ALA A 104 -13.60 12.05 7.35
CA ALA A 104 -13.25 12.51 6.01
C ALA A 104 -13.65 11.51 4.92
N LEU A 105 -13.37 10.22 5.13
CA LEU A 105 -13.75 9.14 4.21
C LEU A 105 -15.28 9.03 4.09
N CYS A 106 -16.03 9.12 5.20
CA CYS A 106 -17.49 9.13 5.15
C CYS A 106 -18.03 10.29 4.30
N ARG A 107 -17.50 11.51 4.49
CA ARG A 107 -17.90 12.69 3.70
C ARG A 107 -17.56 12.53 2.21
N TRP A 108 -16.41 11.95 1.89
CA TRP A 108 -16.06 11.67 0.49
C TRP A 108 -17.02 10.66 -0.13
N LEU A 109 -17.36 9.59 0.60
CA LEU A 109 -18.33 8.58 0.17
C LEU A 109 -19.77 9.08 0.11
N GLU A 110 -20.11 10.22 0.70
CA GLU A 110 -21.42 10.86 0.58
C GLU A 110 -21.61 11.55 -0.78
N ALA A 111 -20.53 11.92 -1.46
CA ALA A 111 -20.57 12.53 -2.78
C ALA A 111 -21.01 11.53 -3.87
N ASP A 112 -21.54 12.03 -4.99
CA ASP A 112 -21.94 11.20 -6.12
C ASP A 112 -20.75 10.86 -7.02
N GLY A 113 -20.68 9.60 -7.47
CA GLY A 113 -19.68 9.14 -8.43
C GLY A 113 -19.02 7.83 -8.03
N PRO A 114 -18.02 7.38 -8.80
CA PRO A 114 -17.23 6.21 -8.47
C PRO A 114 -16.29 6.52 -7.30
N HIS A 115 -16.24 5.61 -6.33
CA HIS A 115 -15.36 5.69 -5.18
C HIS A 115 -14.32 4.59 -5.28
N ARG A 116 -13.16 4.94 -5.82
CA ARG A 116 -12.02 4.04 -6.01
C ARG A 116 -11.01 4.27 -4.91
N ILE A 117 -10.61 3.19 -4.24
CA ILE A 117 -9.66 3.22 -3.12
C ILE A 117 -8.44 2.36 -3.46
N LEU A 118 -7.26 2.93 -3.25
CA LEU A 118 -5.98 2.21 -3.22
C LEU A 118 -5.55 2.07 -1.75
N ALA A 119 -5.55 0.84 -1.22
CA ALA A 119 -5.11 0.54 0.14
C ALA A 119 -3.72 -0.12 0.11
N LEU A 120 -2.79 0.46 0.85
CA LEU A 120 -1.36 0.11 0.87
C LEU A 120 -0.89 -0.37 2.25
N GLY A 121 -1.73 -0.21 3.28
CA GLY A 121 -1.47 -0.69 4.63
C GLY A 121 -2.48 -1.75 5.10
N PRO A 122 -2.50 -2.03 6.43
CA PRO A 122 -3.54 -2.83 7.05
C PRO A 122 -4.93 -2.20 6.85
N LEU A 123 -5.94 -3.03 6.56
CA LEU A 123 -7.29 -2.58 6.17
C LEU A 123 -8.13 -2.00 7.32
N THR A 124 -7.53 -1.64 8.44
CA THR A 124 -8.21 -1.26 9.70
C THR A 124 -9.15 -0.06 9.53
N ASN A 125 -8.74 0.96 8.75
CA ASN A 125 -9.59 2.11 8.46
C ASN A 125 -10.87 1.70 7.71
N LEU A 126 -10.73 0.84 6.70
CA LEU A 126 -11.85 0.36 5.88
C LEU A 126 -12.74 -0.63 6.62
N ALA A 127 -12.18 -1.48 7.49
CA ALA A 127 -12.95 -2.35 8.35
C ALA A 127 -13.80 -1.54 9.36
N ALA A 128 -13.23 -0.47 9.94
CA ALA A 128 -13.99 0.42 10.81
C ALA A 128 -15.14 1.11 10.06
N LEU A 129 -14.92 1.54 8.81
CA LEU A 129 -15.98 2.06 7.94
C LEU A 129 -17.07 1.02 7.69
N ALA A 130 -16.69 -0.19 7.28
CA ALA A 130 -17.63 -1.26 6.95
C ALA A 130 -18.54 -1.63 8.13
N LEU A 131 -17.99 -1.68 9.35
CA LEU A 131 -18.76 -1.96 10.55
C LEU A 131 -19.69 -0.82 10.96
N ALA A 132 -19.20 0.43 10.91
CA ALA A 132 -19.93 1.58 11.46
C ALA A 132 -20.91 2.23 10.46
N ARG A 133 -20.58 2.20 9.17
CA ARG A 133 -21.35 2.80 8.07
C ARG A 133 -21.39 1.86 6.85
N PRO A 134 -22.02 0.67 6.99
CA PRO A 134 -22.14 -0.28 5.88
C PRO A 134 -22.88 0.33 4.67
N ASP A 135 -23.76 1.30 4.89
CA ASP A 135 -24.43 2.09 3.86
C ASP A 135 -23.45 2.88 2.99
N LEU A 136 -22.42 3.49 3.58
CA LEU A 136 -21.37 4.21 2.86
C LEU A 136 -20.31 3.27 2.30
N ALA A 137 -19.95 2.22 3.03
CA ALA A 137 -19.01 1.21 2.53
C ALA A 137 -19.49 0.56 1.24
N ALA A 138 -20.81 0.34 1.10
CA ALA A 138 -21.43 -0.17 -0.13
C ALA A 138 -21.31 0.78 -1.33
N ARG A 139 -20.91 2.04 -1.13
CA ARG A 139 -20.66 3.01 -2.21
C ARG A 139 -19.25 2.93 -2.79
N ILE A 140 -18.34 2.16 -2.16
CA ILE A 140 -17.01 1.85 -2.71
C ILE A 140 -17.22 1.04 -3.98
N THR A 141 -16.73 1.55 -5.11
CA THR A 141 -16.88 0.91 -6.42
C THR A 141 -15.66 0.07 -6.80
N GLU A 142 -14.50 0.36 -6.22
CA GLU A 142 -13.26 -0.39 -6.42
C GLU A 142 -12.38 -0.26 -5.17
N LEU A 143 -11.84 -1.39 -4.70
CA LEU A 143 -10.85 -1.42 -3.63
C LEU A 143 -9.66 -2.28 -4.08
N THR A 144 -8.58 -1.63 -4.53
CA THR A 144 -7.32 -2.33 -4.82
C THR A 144 -6.45 -2.28 -3.58
N TRP A 145 -6.03 -3.44 -3.09
CA TRP A 145 -5.26 -3.57 -1.87
C TRP A 145 -3.94 -4.28 -2.12
N MET A 146 -2.83 -3.67 -1.71
CA MET A 146 -1.56 -4.36 -1.59
C MET A 146 -1.55 -5.16 -0.28
N GLY A 147 -1.59 -6.48 -0.40
CA GLY A 147 -1.49 -7.34 0.77
C GLY A 147 -1.88 -8.78 0.48
N GLY A 148 -1.62 -9.64 1.45
CA GLY A 148 -1.82 -11.07 1.32
C GLY A 148 -0.75 -11.77 0.46
N GLY A 149 -0.91 -13.08 0.31
CA GLY A 149 -0.04 -13.94 -0.48
C GLY A 149 -0.72 -15.26 -0.78
N VAL A 150 -0.57 -15.76 -2.01
CA VAL A 150 -1.12 -17.06 -2.42
C VAL A 150 -0.25 -18.20 -1.86
N THR A 151 1.08 -18.04 -1.93
CA THR A 151 2.01 -19.09 -1.52
C THR A 151 2.57 -18.85 -0.13
N SER A 152 3.56 -17.97 -0.03
CA SER A 152 4.45 -17.78 1.11
C SER A 152 4.46 -16.34 1.59
N GLY A 153 4.56 -16.16 2.90
CA GLY A 153 4.60 -14.85 3.54
C GLY A 153 5.93 -14.11 3.37
N ASN A 154 6.00 -12.89 3.93
CA ASN A 154 7.23 -12.11 4.06
C ASN A 154 7.60 -11.82 5.53
N HIS A 155 6.61 -11.83 6.44
CA HIS A 155 6.78 -11.59 7.88
C HIS A 155 6.72 -12.86 8.70
N THR A 156 5.84 -13.79 8.34
CA THR A 156 5.94 -15.18 8.77
C THR A 156 6.15 -16.06 7.55
N ALA A 157 6.36 -17.36 7.77
CA ALA A 157 6.39 -18.31 6.66
C ALA A 157 5.08 -18.30 5.84
N SER A 158 3.95 -17.88 6.44
CA SER A 158 2.62 -18.02 5.85
C SER A 158 1.91 -16.71 5.52
N ALA A 159 2.27 -15.60 6.16
CA ALA A 159 1.52 -14.34 6.09
C ALA A 159 2.37 -13.17 5.58
N GLU A 160 1.72 -12.38 4.74
CA GLU A 160 2.13 -11.03 4.34
C GLU A 160 1.85 -10.04 5.50
N PHE A 161 2.59 -8.93 5.55
CA PHE A 161 2.54 -7.95 6.64
C PHE A 161 1.16 -7.33 6.86
N ASN A 162 0.58 -6.68 5.84
CA ASN A 162 -0.68 -5.96 5.94
C ASN A 162 -1.81 -6.90 6.37
N ALA A 163 -1.83 -8.11 5.82
CA ALA A 163 -2.74 -9.19 6.25
C ALA A 163 -2.50 -9.64 7.69
N LEU A 164 -1.24 -9.77 8.12
CA LEU A 164 -0.85 -10.20 9.47
C LEU A 164 -1.08 -9.14 10.54
N ALA A 165 -0.92 -7.87 10.18
CA ALA A 165 -1.02 -6.73 11.06
C ALA A 165 -2.45 -6.54 11.58
N ASP A 166 -3.45 -6.81 10.73
CA ASP A 166 -4.87 -6.80 11.09
C ASP A 166 -5.71 -7.78 10.26
N PRO A 167 -5.61 -9.10 10.53
CA PRO A 167 -6.35 -10.09 9.76
C PRO A 167 -7.86 -10.03 10.02
N GLU A 168 -8.29 -9.54 11.20
CA GLU A 168 -9.70 -9.27 11.47
C GLU A 168 -10.25 -8.19 10.54
N ALA A 169 -9.49 -7.12 10.28
CA ALA A 169 -9.89 -6.10 9.33
C ALA A 169 -10.12 -6.67 7.93
N LEU A 170 -9.22 -7.53 7.44
CA LEU A 170 -9.42 -8.22 6.16
C LEU A 170 -10.68 -9.08 6.17
N ALA A 171 -10.89 -9.87 7.23
CA ALA A 171 -12.09 -10.70 7.37
C ALA A 171 -13.39 -9.87 7.33
N ILE A 172 -13.39 -8.69 7.98
CA ILE A 172 -14.53 -7.76 7.98
C ILE A 172 -14.77 -7.20 6.56
N VAL A 173 -13.73 -6.72 5.88
CA VAL A 173 -13.84 -6.19 4.51
C VAL A 173 -14.45 -7.23 3.56
N LEU A 174 -13.97 -8.48 3.64
CA LEU A 174 -14.49 -9.60 2.85
C LEU A 174 -15.93 -9.97 3.22
N ALA A 175 -16.26 -9.99 4.52
CA ALA A 175 -17.61 -10.32 5.00
C ALA A 175 -18.65 -9.28 4.56
N HIS A 176 -18.25 -8.01 4.48
CA HIS A 176 -19.09 -6.91 3.98
C HIS A 176 -19.11 -6.80 2.45
N ARG A 177 -18.44 -7.71 1.73
CA ARG A 177 -18.42 -7.80 0.26
C ARG A 177 -17.99 -6.49 -0.42
N LEU A 178 -17.03 -5.80 0.16
CA LEU A 178 -16.37 -4.69 -0.54
C LEU A 178 -15.70 -5.23 -1.81
N PRO A 179 -15.65 -4.45 -2.90
CA PRO A 179 -15.14 -4.90 -4.21
C PRO A 179 -13.61 -5.00 -4.21
N LEU A 180 -13.08 -5.95 -3.44
CA LEU A 180 -11.66 -6.13 -3.18
C LEU A 180 -10.94 -6.79 -4.38
N ARG A 181 -9.87 -6.15 -4.81
CA ARG A 181 -8.84 -6.66 -5.69
C ARG A 181 -7.53 -6.78 -4.91
N MET A 182 -7.09 -8.01 -4.67
CA MET A 182 -5.87 -8.30 -3.94
C MET A 182 -4.67 -8.29 -4.88
N VAL A 183 -3.73 -7.37 -4.65
CA VAL A 183 -2.39 -7.34 -5.27
C VAL A 183 -1.41 -7.90 -4.25
N ASP A 184 -1.13 -9.20 -4.37
CA ASP A 184 -0.44 -9.95 -3.34
C ASP A 184 1.07 -10.10 -3.58
N LEU A 185 1.78 -10.67 -2.59
CA LEU A 185 3.22 -10.88 -2.66
C LEU A 185 3.67 -11.66 -3.89
N ASP A 186 2.92 -12.67 -4.34
CA ASP A 186 3.30 -13.51 -5.46
C ASP A 186 3.33 -12.70 -6.77
N LEU A 187 2.39 -11.76 -6.94
CA LEU A 187 2.42 -10.80 -8.04
C LEU A 187 3.60 -9.83 -7.91
N CYS A 188 3.72 -9.16 -6.76
CA CYS A 188 4.72 -8.11 -6.55
C CYS A 188 6.16 -8.65 -6.67
N ARG A 189 6.40 -9.92 -6.31
CA ARG A 189 7.70 -10.60 -6.47
C ARG A 189 8.15 -10.77 -7.93
N LYS A 190 7.27 -10.57 -8.90
CA LYS A 190 7.63 -10.52 -10.33
C LYS A 190 8.26 -9.18 -10.73
N VAL A 191 7.99 -8.11 -9.96
CA VAL A 191 8.44 -6.73 -10.25
C VAL A 191 9.56 -6.37 -9.26
N ILE A 192 10.81 -6.44 -9.72
CA ILE A 192 12.00 -6.25 -8.87
C ILE A 192 12.72 -4.95 -9.17
N ALA A 193 12.97 -4.09 -8.17
CA ALA A 193 13.95 -3.01 -8.27
C ALA A 193 15.35 -3.54 -7.97
N THR A 194 16.33 -3.16 -8.78
CA THR A 194 17.75 -3.53 -8.64
C THR A 194 18.61 -2.29 -8.38
N PRO A 195 19.86 -2.45 -7.91
CA PRO A 195 20.76 -1.32 -7.70
C PRO A 195 20.97 -0.44 -8.95
N ASP A 196 20.89 -1.03 -10.15
CA ASP A 196 21.02 -0.29 -11.41
C ASP A 196 19.86 0.71 -11.63
N ASP A 197 18.69 0.44 -11.06
CA ASP A 197 17.52 1.33 -11.15
C ASP A 197 17.71 2.63 -10.33
N VAL A 198 18.65 2.67 -9.39
CA VAL A 198 18.97 3.87 -8.59
C VAL A 198 19.71 4.91 -9.43
N VAL A 199 20.54 4.47 -10.37
CA VAL A 199 21.40 5.35 -11.20
C VAL A 199 20.59 6.41 -11.96
N PRO A 200 19.52 6.07 -12.72
CA PRO A 200 18.74 7.08 -13.42
C PRO A 200 17.97 8.03 -12.49
N VAL A 201 17.51 7.55 -11.33
CA VAL A 201 16.84 8.41 -10.33
C VAL A 201 17.83 9.42 -9.75
N ARG A 202 19.04 8.96 -9.38
CA ARG A 202 20.11 9.83 -8.86
C ARG A 202 20.59 10.85 -9.90
N GLY A 203 20.68 10.42 -11.17
CA GLY A 203 21.13 11.23 -12.29
C GLY A 203 20.08 12.19 -12.87
N ALA A 204 18.85 12.21 -12.33
CA ALA A 204 17.76 13.03 -12.84
C ALA A 204 17.97 14.55 -12.69
N GLY A 205 18.82 14.96 -11.74
CA GLY A 205 19.31 16.35 -11.60
C GLY A 205 18.37 17.35 -10.92
N GLY A 206 17.15 16.94 -10.53
CA GLY A 206 16.22 17.79 -9.77
C GLY A 206 16.52 17.85 -8.27
N SER A 207 15.75 18.69 -7.58
CA SER A 207 15.82 18.88 -6.13
C SER A 207 15.51 17.62 -5.33
N ASN A 208 14.63 16.76 -5.85
CA ASN A 208 14.22 15.51 -5.22
C ASN A 208 15.09 14.30 -5.59
N ALA A 209 16.03 14.43 -6.54
CA ALA A 209 16.82 13.31 -7.06
C ALA A 209 17.61 12.56 -5.98
N THR A 210 18.38 13.27 -5.16
CA THR A 210 19.20 12.63 -4.11
C THR A 210 18.33 11.96 -3.05
N LEU A 211 17.26 12.63 -2.61
CA LEU A 211 16.35 12.11 -1.60
C LEU A 211 15.70 10.80 -2.07
N LEU A 212 15.12 10.80 -3.27
CA LEU A 212 14.48 9.62 -3.84
C LEU A 212 15.48 8.48 -4.09
N ALA A 213 16.67 8.80 -4.62
CA ALA A 213 17.69 7.80 -4.86
C ALA A 213 18.19 7.15 -3.56
N ASP A 214 18.42 7.92 -2.50
CA ASP A 214 18.90 7.40 -1.21
C ASP A 214 17.84 6.52 -0.52
N MET A 215 16.55 6.88 -0.60
CA MET A 215 15.47 6.05 -0.08
C MET A 215 15.23 4.79 -0.93
N LEU A 216 15.26 4.90 -2.27
CA LEU A 216 15.13 3.74 -3.17
C LEU A 216 16.27 2.74 -2.96
N ASP A 217 17.50 3.23 -2.84
CA ASP A 217 18.67 2.41 -2.56
C ASP A 217 18.57 1.75 -1.17
N GLY A 218 18.11 2.50 -0.16
CA GLY A 218 17.81 1.95 1.16
C GLY A 218 16.78 0.81 1.11
N TYR A 219 15.71 0.98 0.33
CA TYR A 219 14.69 -0.04 0.11
C TYR A 219 15.25 -1.28 -0.61
N ILE A 220 16.02 -1.10 -1.68
CA ILE A 220 16.69 -2.19 -2.40
C ILE A 220 17.67 -2.94 -1.46
N GLY A 221 18.35 -2.19 -0.59
CA GLY A 221 19.24 -2.67 0.47
C GLY A 221 18.62 -3.74 1.37
N ILE A 222 17.30 -3.67 1.63
CA ILE A 222 16.55 -4.66 2.42
C ILE A 222 16.59 -6.05 1.77
N GLY A 223 16.58 -6.10 0.44
CA GLY A 223 16.68 -7.33 -0.34
C GLY A 223 18.13 -7.79 -0.50
N THR A 224 19.01 -6.89 -0.90
CA THR A 224 20.41 -7.22 -1.25
C THR A 224 21.24 -7.62 -0.03
N SER A 225 21.00 -7.02 1.14
CA SER A 225 21.61 -7.45 2.42
C SER A 225 21.25 -8.88 2.82
N ARG A 226 20.19 -9.45 2.24
CA ARG A 226 19.74 -10.85 2.44
C ARG A 226 20.13 -11.77 1.27
N GLY A 227 21.07 -11.34 0.43
CA GLY A 227 21.61 -12.14 -0.69
C GLY A 227 20.72 -12.19 -1.93
N ARG A 228 19.73 -11.29 -2.06
CA ARG A 228 18.90 -11.17 -3.28
C ARG A 228 19.56 -10.21 -4.29
N SER A 229 19.20 -10.33 -5.56
CA SER A 229 19.67 -9.40 -6.62
C SER A 229 19.02 -8.00 -6.55
N GLY A 230 17.95 -7.87 -5.79
CA GLY A 230 17.17 -6.65 -5.66
C GLY A 230 16.03 -6.83 -4.65
N MET A 231 15.05 -5.93 -4.69
CA MET A 231 13.88 -5.94 -3.82
C MET A 231 12.60 -5.89 -4.65
N ALA A 232 11.61 -6.70 -4.28
CA ALA A 232 10.29 -6.64 -4.90
C ALA A 232 9.64 -5.30 -4.59
N ILE A 233 9.01 -4.68 -5.58
CA ILE A 233 8.32 -3.40 -5.43
C ILE A 233 6.86 -3.67 -5.08
N TYR A 234 6.48 -3.55 -3.81
CA TYR A 234 5.14 -3.92 -3.35
C TYR A 234 4.09 -2.88 -3.72
N ASP A 235 3.90 -1.84 -2.91
CA ASP A 235 2.83 -0.86 -3.09
C ASP A 235 2.84 -0.16 -4.46
N PRO A 236 4.00 0.16 -5.08
CA PRO A 236 3.99 0.73 -6.41
C PRO A 236 3.49 -0.25 -7.48
N SER A 237 3.58 -1.57 -7.28
CA SER A 237 2.93 -2.55 -8.16
C SER A 237 1.41 -2.50 -8.02
N ALA A 238 0.89 -2.31 -6.81
CA ALA A 238 -0.55 -2.10 -6.60
C ALA A 238 -1.04 -0.77 -7.19
N ALA A 239 -0.24 0.30 -7.06
CA ALA A 239 -0.53 1.56 -7.73
C ALA A 239 -0.50 1.42 -9.25
N ALA A 240 0.49 0.71 -9.81
CA ALA A 240 0.57 0.44 -11.25
C ALA A 240 -0.67 -0.32 -11.75
N ALA A 241 -1.11 -1.36 -11.01
CA ALA A 241 -2.34 -2.09 -11.29
C ALA A 241 -3.60 -1.21 -11.19
N PHE A 242 -3.60 -0.24 -10.26
CA PHE A 242 -4.72 0.67 -10.04
C PHE A 242 -4.83 1.78 -11.10
N VAL A 243 -3.71 2.31 -11.59
CA VAL A 243 -3.68 3.36 -12.63
C VAL A 243 -3.79 2.79 -14.04
N ALA A 244 -3.30 1.58 -14.28
CA ALA A 244 -3.28 0.92 -15.58
C ALA A 244 -3.75 -0.54 -15.44
N PRO A 245 -5.06 -0.77 -15.22
CA PRO A 245 -5.59 -2.10 -14.94
C PRO A 245 -5.40 -3.12 -16.07
N ASP A 246 -5.11 -2.66 -17.30
CA ASP A 246 -4.83 -3.51 -18.45
C ASP A 246 -3.46 -4.20 -18.39
N ILE A 247 -2.56 -3.78 -17.50
CA ILE A 247 -1.27 -4.44 -17.29
C ILE A 247 -1.39 -5.64 -16.35
N VAL A 248 -2.55 -5.86 -15.70
CA VAL A 248 -2.76 -6.94 -14.74
C VAL A 248 -3.93 -7.82 -15.18
N SER A 249 -3.73 -9.13 -15.06
CA SER A 249 -4.81 -10.11 -15.19
C SER A 249 -5.35 -10.45 -13.81
N PHE A 250 -6.57 -9.98 -13.51
CA PHE A 250 -7.29 -10.34 -12.29
C PHE A 250 -8.11 -11.62 -12.50
N GLY A 251 -8.05 -12.52 -11.53
CA GLY A 251 -8.86 -13.73 -11.48
C GLY A 251 -9.82 -13.69 -10.29
N PRO A 252 -11.07 -14.17 -10.43
CA PRO A 252 -11.98 -14.22 -9.31
C PRO A 252 -11.57 -15.34 -8.34
N ALA A 253 -11.75 -15.09 -7.04
CA ALA A 253 -11.42 -16.07 -6.01
C ALA A 253 -12.33 -15.93 -4.78
N ARG A 254 -12.38 -16.99 -3.98
CA ARG A 254 -12.74 -16.90 -2.57
C ARG A 254 -11.46 -16.63 -1.81
N ILE A 255 -11.41 -15.50 -1.11
CA ILE A 255 -10.33 -15.14 -0.19
C ILE A 255 -10.89 -15.17 1.22
N ASP A 256 -10.18 -15.80 2.13
CA ASP A 256 -10.47 -15.82 3.57
C ASP A 256 -9.19 -15.47 4.36
N ALA A 257 -9.35 -14.81 5.51
CA ALA A 257 -8.25 -14.57 6.45
C ALA A 257 -8.23 -15.66 7.52
N GLU A 258 -7.10 -16.34 7.71
CA GLU A 258 -6.91 -17.26 8.83
C GLU A 258 -6.73 -16.49 10.13
N LEU A 259 -7.64 -16.68 11.09
CA LEU A 259 -7.68 -15.91 12.33
C LEU A 259 -7.17 -16.68 13.55
N GLN A 260 -7.22 -18.01 13.55
CA GLN A 260 -7.07 -18.84 14.75
C GLN A 260 -5.77 -19.65 14.76
N GLY A 261 -5.25 -20.03 13.59
CA GLY A 261 -4.10 -20.92 13.48
C GLY A 261 -2.84 -20.41 14.19
N GLN A 262 -2.18 -21.27 14.98
CA GLN A 262 -0.95 -20.92 15.70
C GLN A 262 0.21 -20.50 14.77
N HIS A 263 0.31 -21.13 13.59
CA HIS A 263 1.39 -20.91 12.62
C HIS A 263 0.94 -20.18 11.36
N THR A 264 -0.37 -20.08 11.15
CA THR A 264 -0.97 -19.59 9.90
C THR A 264 -1.86 -18.38 10.10
N ARG A 265 -2.02 -17.85 11.32
CA ARG A 265 -2.74 -16.59 11.55
C ARG A 265 -2.20 -15.48 10.64
N GLY A 266 -3.10 -14.76 9.98
CA GLY A 266 -2.77 -13.74 8.99
C GLY A 266 -2.62 -14.27 7.56
N ARG A 267 -2.67 -15.58 7.35
CA ARG A 267 -2.64 -16.16 6.00
C ARG A 267 -3.92 -15.78 5.26
N THR A 268 -3.76 -15.32 4.01
CA THR A 268 -4.83 -15.28 3.02
C THR A 268 -5.00 -16.65 2.39
N VAL A 269 -6.14 -17.30 2.65
CA VAL A 269 -6.53 -18.57 2.04
C VAL A 269 -7.25 -18.27 0.74
N VAL A 270 -6.62 -18.60 -0.39
CA VAL A 270 -7.13 -18.28 -1.73
C VAL A 270 -7.62 -19.56 -2.41
N GLU A 271 -8.92 -19.61 -2.70
CA GLU A 271 -9.58 -20.69 -3.44
C GLU A 271 -10.06 -20.17 -4.79
N THR A 272 -9.45 -20.70 -5.86
CA THR A 272 -9.71 -20.29 -7.25
C THR A 272 -10.61 -21.27 -8.01
N ARG A 273 -10.98 -22.41 -7.40
CA ARG A 273 -11.80 -23.44 -8.03
C ARG A 273 -13.28 -23.13 -7.82
N VAL A 274 -13.96 -22.78 -8.91
CA VAL A 274 -15.40 -22.42 -8.93
C VAL A 274 -16.29 -23.46 -8.24
N THR A 275 -15.93 -24.76 -8.30
CA THR A 275 -16.74 -25.83 -7.72
C THR A 275 -16.61 -25.97 -6.20
N HIS A 276 -15.70 -25.23 -5.56
CA HIS A 276 -15.37 -25.39 -4.13
C HIS A 276 -15.82 -24.20 -3.27
N ALA A 277 -16.06 -23.02 -3.85
CA ALA A 277 -16.48 -21.84 -3.10
C ALA A 277 -17.20 -20.80 -3.97
N ALA A 278 -18.04 -19.98 -3.32
CA ALA A 278 -18.55 -18.75 -3.90
C ALA A 278 -17.49 -17.63 -3.77
N PHE A 279 -17.10 -17.04 -4.90
CA PHE A 279 -16.09 -15.99 -4.94
C PHE A 279 -16.58 -14.70 -4.26
N ASN A 280 -15.66 -14.02 -3.58
CA ASN A 280 -15.93 -12.79 -2.82
C ASN A 280 -14.95 -11.66 -3.13
N ALA A 281 -13.94 -11.89 -3.96
CA ALA A 281 -12.92 -10.93 -4.34
C ALA A 281 -12.25 -11.34 -5.65
N GLU A 282 -11.35 -10.50 -6.15
CA GLU A 282 -10.40 -10.83 -7.21
C GLU A 282 -8.98 -10.84 -6.65
N TYR A 283 -8.09 -11.65 -7.22
CA TYR A 283 -6.66 -11.61 -6.97
C TYR A 283 -5.90 -11.36 -8.26
N ALA A 284 -4.76 -10.69 -8.18
CA ALA A 284 -3.91 -10.43 -9.33
C ALA A 284 -3.13 -11.70 -9.70
N ALA A 285 -3.50 -12.35 -10.80
CA ALA A 285 -2.87 -13.60 -11.24
C ALA A 285 -1.54 -13.36 -11.99
N ASP A 286 -1.51 -12.33 -12.84
CA ASP A 286 -0.32 -11.99 -13.61
C ASP A 286 -0.20 -10.50 -13.92
N ILE A 287 1.02 -10.05 -14.21
CA ILE A 287 1.34 -8.65 -14.49
C ILE A 287 2.34 -8.55 -15.65
N ASP A 288 2.12 -7.58 -16.54
CA ASP A 288 3.10 -7.14 -17.52
C ASP A 288 4.24 -6.40 -16.79
N VAL A 289 5.29 -7.16 -16.46
CA VAL A 289 6.41 -6.69 -15.63
C VAL A 289 7.13 -5.51 -16.27
N GLU A 290 7.29 -5.49 -17.59
CA GLU A 290 7.99 -4.41 -18.28
C GLU A 290 7.20 -3.10 -18.18
N LYS A 291 5.90 -3.14 -18.43
CA LYS A 291 5.03 -1.96 -18.28
C LYS A 291 4.94 -1.51 -16.82
N ALA A 292 4.81 -2.43 -15.89
CA ALA A 292 4.75 -2.11 -14.46
C ALA A 292 6.03 -1.38 -14.02
N ARG A 293 7.21 -1.93 -14.36
CA ARG A 293 8.50 -1.28 -14.08
C ARG A 293 8.61 0.08 -14.76
N ALA A 294 8.20 0.20 -16.01
CA ALA A 294 8.27 1.46 -16.74
C ALA A 294 7.40 2.55 -16.08
N LEU A 295 6.19 2.22 -15.63
CA LEU A 295 5.31 3.14 -14.90
C LEU A 295 5.92 3.56 -13.56
N ILE A 296 6.41 2.59 -12.79
CA ILE A 296 6.96 2.83 -11.45
C ILE A 296 8.24 3.66 -11.53
N LEU A 297 9.25 3.17 -12.26
CA LEU A 297 10.54 3.85 -12.37
C LEU A 297 10.41 5.17 -13.12
N GLY A 298 9.54 5.24 -14.12
CA GLY A 298 9.21 6.48 -14.82
C GLY A 298 8.68 7.56 -13.87
N ALA A 299 7.74 7.21 -12.98
CA ALA A 299 7.21 8.14 -11.98
C ALA A 299 8.31 8.63 -11.02
N LEU A 300 9.19 7.75 -10.55
CA LEU A 300 10.29 8.12 -9.65
C LEU A 300 11.32 9.02 -10.33
N ILE A 301 11.69 8.71 -11.59
CA ILE A 301 12.63 9.52 -12.37
C ILE A 301 12.01 10.90 -12.67
N ASP A 302 10.73 10.97 -13.01
CA ASP A 302 10.07 12.24 -13.30
C ASP A 302 9.91 13.13 -12.06
N GLU A 303 9.62 12.55 -10.90
CA GLU A 303 9.64 13.32 -9.65
C GLU A 303 11.07 13.76 -9.30
N ALA A 304 12.06 12.90 -9.50
CA ALA A 304 13.47 13.22 -9.28
C ALA A 304 14.00 14.33 -10.21
N ARG A 305 13.34 14.62 -11.34
CA ARG A 305 13.68 15.74 -12.24
C ARG A 305 13.19 17.10 -11.76
N ARG A 306 12.26 17.14 -10.80
CA ARG A 306 11.72 18.40 -10.24
C ARG A 306 12.70 19.02 -9.25
#